data_AF-A0A7K1RGH8-F1
#
_entry.id   AF-A0A7K1RGH8-F1
#
_cell.length_a   1.000
_cell.length_b   1.000
_cell.length_c   1.000
_cell.angle_alpha   90.00
_cell.angle_beta   90.00
_cell.angle_gamma   90.00
#
_symmetry.space_group_name_H-M   'P 1'
#
loop_
_entity.id
_entity.type
_entity.pdbx_description
1 polymer ?
#
loop_
_entity_poly.entity_id
_entity_poly.type
_entity_poly.pdbx_seq_one_letter_code
_entity_poly.pdbx_strand_id
1 'polypeptide(L)'
;MADYLVTYDFKDGASKQWEEFVKCAELEGFIYVYNVGEELARLTNTTLWGEFENKTAAKGAFESAQAAAGKKIGRTITLEKRVITKMADVFVRSDKKKKPDSRWTKSTSFETCRAHQKNDPFFAY
;
A
#
# COMPACT_ATOMS: atom_id res chain seq x y z
N MET A 1 10.00 -11.63 8.05
CA MET A 1 9.68 -10.84 6.84
C MET A 1 10.29 -9.46 7.00
N ALA A 2 10.36 -8.65 5.95
CA ALA A 2 10.89 -7.30 5.99
C ALA A 2 9.96 -6.32 5.28
N ASP A 3 10.02 -5.06 5.68
CA ASP A 3 9.22 -3.99 5.12
C ASP A 3 9.71 -3.64 3.71
N TYR A 4 8.80 -3.67 2.74
CA TYR A 4 9.05 -3.19 1.38
C TYR A 4 8.06 -2.09 1.03
N LEU A 5 8.61 -0.97 0.56
CA LEU A 5 7.85 0.12 -0.02
C LEU A 5 7.86 -0.05 -1.54
N VAL A 6 6.70 0.17 -2.16
CA VAL A 6 6.59 0.38 -3.59
C VAL A 6 6.00 1.75 -3.85
N THR A 7 6.65 2.52 -4.70
CA THR A 7 6.08 3.74 -5.28
C THR A 7 5.99 3.59 -6.80
N TYR A 8 4.88 4.02 -7.39
CA TYR A 8 4.58 3.81 -8.79
C TYR A 8 3.75 4.94 -9.36
N ASP A 9 3.99 5.29 -10.62
CA ASP A 9 3.16 6.28 -11.32
C ASP A 9 2.45 5.60 -12.49
N PHE A 10 1.13 5.79 -12.55
CA PHE A 10 0.35 5.35 -13.70
C PHE A 10 0.63 6.25 -14.90
N LYS A 11 0.60 5.67 -16.11
CA LYS A 11 0.67 6.46 -17.35
C LYS A 11 -0.52 7.41 -17.47
N ASP A 12 -0.27 8.63 -17.97
CA ASP A 12 -1.28 9.68 -18.14
C ASP A 12 -2.59 9.17 -18.78
N GLY A 13 -3.74 9.62 -18.26
CA GLY A 13 -5.08 9.17 -18.65
C GLY A 13 -5.63 7.96 -17.87
N ALA A 14 -4.89 7.47 -16.87
CA ALA A 14 -5.31 6.39 -15.98
C ALA A 14 -6.03 6.85 -14.70
N SER A 15 -6.39 8.14 -14.60
CA SER A 15 -7.01 8.77 -13.41
C SER A 15 -8.42 8.21 -13.14
N LYS A 16 -8.45 7.06 -12.46
CA LYS A 16 -9.57 6.31 -11.83
C LYS A 16 -9.24 4.80 -11.68
N GLN A 17 -8.09 4.34 -12.16
CA GLN A 17 -7.66 2.93 -12.02
C GLN A 17 -7.07 2.61 -10.63
N TRP A 18 -6.71 3.65 -9.87
CA TRP A 18 -5.98 3.49 -8.63
C TRP A 18 -6.79 2.73 -7.57
N GLU A 19 -8.11 2.95 -7.47
CA GLU A 19 -8.95 2.25 -6.48
C GLU A 19 -8.93 0.75 -6.67
N GLU A 20 -9.15 0.29 -7.91
CA GLU A 20 -9.16 -1.15 -8.20
C GLU A 20 -7.76 -1.75 -8.11
N PHE A 21 -6.73 -0.98 -8.51
CA PHE A 21 -5.34 -1.40 -8.32
C PHE A 21 -5.05 -1.65 -6.84
N VAL A 22 -5.41 -0.72 -5.96
CA VAL A 22 -5.15 -0.87 -4.53
C VAL A 22 -5.96 -2.02 -3.95
N LYS A 23 -7.24 -2.19 -4.32
CA LYS A 23 -8.04 -3.36 -3.90
C LYS A 23 -7.37 -4.69 -4.28
N CYS A 24 -6.75 -4.77 -5.46
CA CYS A 24 -5.98 -5.95 -5.85
C CYS A 24 -4.65 -6.07 -5.07
N ALA A 25 -3.92 -4.97 -4.89
CA ALA A 25 -2.67 -4.97 -4.14
C ALA A 25 -2.86 -5.37 -2.67
N GLU A 26 -4.00 -5.00 -2.09
CA GLU A 26 -4.45 -5.40 -0.76
C GLU A 26 -4.62 -6.91 -0.57
N LEU A 27 -4.97 -7.64 -1.63
CA LEU A 27 -5.06 -9.10 -1.61
C LEU A 27 -3.68 -9.75 -1.66
N GLU A 28 -2.71 -9.05 -2.25
CA GLU A 28 -1.31 -9.47 -2.39
C GLU A 28 -0.43 -9.01 -1.21
N GLY A 29 -1.02 -8.43 -0.17
CA GLY A 29 -0.33 -8.03 1.06
C GLY A 29 0.18 -6.59 1.10
N PHE A 30 -0.11 -5.77 0.09
CA PHE A 30 0.21 -4.35 0.10
C PHE A 30 -0.89 -3.49 0.73
N ILE A 31 -0.51 -2.49 1.50
CA ILE A 31 -1.40 -1.56 2.19
C ILE A 31 -0.91 -0.12 2.04
N TYR A 32 -1.77 0.85 2.32
CA TYR A 32 -1.49 2.29 2.21
C TYR A 32 -1.57 3.01 3.55
N VAL A 33 -1.73 2.29 4.66
CA VAL A 33 -1.56 2.83 6.01
C VAL A 33 -0.22 2.33 6.55
N TYR A 34 0.58 3.23 7.10
CA TYR A 34 1.89 2.92 7.63
C TYR A 34 2.07 3.48 9.04
N ASN A 35 2.75 2.74 9.90
CA ASN A 35 3.07 3.16 11.25
C ASN A 35 4.37 3.98 11.25
N VAL A 36 4.29 5.24 11.65
CA VAL A 36 5.43 6.17 11.74
C VAL A 36 5.89 6.37 13.18
N GLY A 37 5.67 5.37 14.04
CA GLY A 37 6.03 5.38 15.46
C GLY A 37 4.79 5.54 16.34
N GLU A 38 4.51 6.77 16.76
CA GLU A 38 3.35 7.07 17.62
C GLU A 38 2.05 7.27 16.84
N GLU A 39 2.14 7.45 15.52
CA GLU A 39 1.03 7.76 14.63
C GLU A 39 0.97 6.76 13.47
N LEU A 40 -0.24 6.58 12.93
CA LEU A 40 -0.47 5.97 11.64
C LEU A 40 -0.64 7.06 10.60
N ALA A 41 -0.01 6.89 9.45
CA ALA A 41 -0.04 7.80 8.32
C ALA A 41 -0.66 7.12 7.10
N ARG A 42 -1.46 7.86 6.34
CA ARG A 42 -1.87 7.44 5.00
C ARG A 42 -0.73 7.72 4.03
N LEU A 43 -0.30 6.70 3.29
CA LEU A 43 0.61 6.83 2.16
C LEU A 43 -0.12 7.49 0.97
N THR A 44 0.64 8.04 0.03
CA THR A 44 0.07 8.61 -1.19
C THR A 44 -0.61 7.52 -2.02
N ASN A 45 -1.57 7.88 -2.90
CA ASN A 45 -2.29 6.90 -3.74
C ASN A 45 -1.37 6.10 -4.71
N THR A 46 -0.12 6.54 -4.84
CA THR A 46 0.94 5.96 -5.66
C THR A 46 1.99 5.22 -4.84
N THR A 47 1.77 5.06 -3.53
CA THR A 47 2.72 4.42 -2.63
C THR A 47 2.01 3.38 -1.76
N LEU A 48 2.56 2.18 -1.75
CA LEU A 48 2.09 1.07 -0.93
C LEU A 48 3.26 0.46 -0.16
N TRP A 49 2.92 -0.21 0.92
CA TRP A 49 3.87 -0.91 1.78
C TRP A 49 3.35 -2.31 2.14
N GLY A 50 4.25 -3.26 2.33
CA GLY A 50 3.90 -4.55 2.91
C GLY A 50 5.12 -5.30 3.44
N GLU A 51 4.85 -6.37 4.18
CA GLU A 51 5.90 -7.26 4.69
C GLU A 51 6.12 -8.41 3.70
N PHE A 52 7.36 -8.60 3.25
CA PHE A 52 7.73 -9.68 2.32
C PHE A 52 9.06 -10.32 2.71
N GLU A 53 9.30 -11.57 2.29
CA GLU A 53 10.56 -12.26 2.57
C GLU A 53 11.76 -11.57 1.91
N ASN A 54 11.58 -11.12 0.66
CA ASN A 54 12.63 -10.52 -0.14
C ASN A 54 12.04 -9.62 -1.24
N LYS A 55 12.91 -8.87 -1.93
CA LYS A 55 12.54 -7.97 -3.03
C LYS A 55 11.81 -8.70 -4.17
N THR A 56 12.18 -9.94 -4.45
CA THR A 56 11.56 -10.74 -5.52
C THR A 56 10.10 -11.08 -5.17
N ALA A 57 9.83 -11.45 -3.92
CA ALA A 57 8.47 -11.68 -3.43
C ALA A 57 7.62 -10.40 -3.49
N ALA A 58 8.14 -9.26 -3.02
CA ALA A 58 7.44 -7.98 -3.11
C ALA A 58 7.15 -7.57 -4.56
N LYS A 59 8.11 -7.76 -5.47
CA LYS A 59 7.91 -7.53 -6.91
C LYS A 59 6.83 -8.45 -7.50
N GLY A 60 6.87 -9.74 -7.16
CA GLY A 60 5.89 -10.71 -7.63
C GLY A 60 4.47 -10.36 -7.19
N ALA A 61 4.28 -10.04 -5.91
CA ALA A 61 3.01 -9.57 -5.36
C ALA A 61 2.48 -8.32 -6.08
N PHE A 62 3.37 -7.35 -6.36
CA PHE A 62 2.98 -6.13 -7.08
C PHE A 62 2.56 -6.41 -8.53
N GLU A 63 3.28 -7.29 -9.22
CA GLU A 63 2.96 -7.70 -10.60
C GLU A 63 1.65 -8.49 -10.68
N SER A 64 1.41 -9.38 -9.70
CA SER A 64 0.13 -10.08 -9.55
C SER A 64 -1.02 -9.11 -9.35
N ALA A 65 -0.86 -8.11 -8.47
CA ALA A 65 -1.85 -7.06 -8.25
C ALA A 65 -2.15 -6.27 -9.52
N GLN A 66 -1.12 -5.86 -10.26
CA GLN A 66 -1.25 -5.14 -11.52
C GLN A 66 -2.01 -5.95 -12.58
N ALA A 67 -1.69 -7.24 -12.71
CA ALA A 67 -2.35 -8.13 -13.65
C ALA A 67 -3.82 -8.37 -13.27
N ALA A 68 -4.10 -8.60 -11.98
CA ALA A 68 -5.46 -8.78 -11.47
C ALA A 68 -6.33 -7.54 -11.68
N ALA A 69 -5.80 -6.37 -11.36
CA ALA A 69 -6.49 -5.10 -11.56
C ALA A 69 -6.75 -4.83 -13.05
N GLY A 70 -5.77 -5.10 -13.93
CA GLY A 70 -5.95 -4.97 -15.38
C GLY A 70 -7.06 -5.86 -15.92
N LYS A 71 -7.15 -7.12 -15.45
CA LYS A 71 -8.26 -8.01 -15.80
C LYS A 71 -9.61 -7.45 -15.39
N LYS A 72 -9.73 -6.90 -14.19
CA LYS A 72 -11.00 -6.34 -13.68
C LYS A 72 -11.44 -5.07 -14.39
N ILE A 73 -10.49 -4.21 -14.78
CA ILE A 73 -10.78 -2.96 -15.51
C ILE A 73 -10.97 -3.24 -17.02
N GLY A 74 -10.63 -4.43 -17.49
CA GLY A 74 -10.75 -4.83 -18.90
C GLY A 74 -9.66 -4.25 -19.81
N ARG A 75 -8.53 -3.81 -19.24
CA ARG A 75 -7.37 -3.30 -19.99
C ARG A 75 -6.07 -3.46 -19.23
N THR A 76 -4.95 -3.49 -19.94
CA THR A 76 -3.63 -3.51 -19.34
C THR A 76 -3.34 -2.19 -18.60
N ILE A 77 -3.01 -2.28 -17.32
CA ILE A 77 -2.50 -1.16 -16.54
C ILE A 77 -1.05 -0.91 -16.95
N THR A 78 -0.76 0.29 -17.45
CA THR A 78 0.60 0.71 -17.80
C THR A 78 1.11 1.70 -16.76
N LEU A 79 2.30 1.43 -16.24
CA LEU A 79 3.01 2.32 -15.31
C LEU A 79 4.10 3.06 -16.08
N GLU A 80 4.34 4.32 -15.75
CA GLU A 80 5.49 5.07 -16.28
C GLU A 80 6.77 4.64 -15.60
N LYS A 81 6.68 4.46 -14.27
CA LYS A 81 7.78 4.03 -13.42
C LYS A 81 7.26 3.33 -12.18
N ARG A 82 8.10 2.47 -11.61
CA ARG A 82 7.92 1.89 -10.28
C ARG A 82 9.26 1.71 -9.60
N VAL A 83 9.29 1.86 -8.29
CA VAL A 83 10.46 1.60 -7.44
C VAL A 83 10.00 0.71 -6.29
N ILE A 84 10.69 -0.41 -6.08
CA ILE A 84 10.47 -1.31 -4.94
C ILE A 84 11.76 -1.34 -4.13
N THR A 85 11.67 -1.00 -2.85
CA THR A 85 12.83 -0.95 -1.96
C THR A 85 12.51 -1.55 -0.61
N LYS A 86 13.52 -2.16 0.02
CA LYS A 86 13.46 -2.51 1.44
C LYS A 86 13.47 -1.20 2.23
N MET A 87 12.60 -1.09 3.22
CA MET A 87 12.57 0.05 4.14
C MET A 87 13.60 -0.17 5.24
N ALA A 88 14.46 0.83 5.44
CA ALA A 88 15.34 0.95 6.58
C ALA A 88 15.46 2.45 6.86
N ASP A 89 15.21 2.87 8.10
CA ASP A 89 15.27 4.27 8.53
C ASP A 89 14.44 5.23 7.65
N VAL A 90 13.11 5.11 7.73
CA VAL A 90 12.19 5.84 6.84
C VAL A 90 11.55 7.03 7.53
N PHE A 91 11.54 8.16 6.83
CA PHE A 91 10.72 9.32 7.17
C PHE A 91 9.49 9.41 6.26
N VAL A 92 8.29 9.45 6.86
CA VAL A 92 7.04 9.64 6.14
C VAL A 92 6.35 10.91 6.65
N ARG A 93 6.00 11.80 5.72
CA ARG A 93 5.15 12.96 5.98
C ARG A 93 3.81 12.75 5.28
N SER A 94 2.73 12.82 6.05
CA SER A 94 1.35 12.73 5.55
C SER A 94 0.51 13.82 6.20
N ASP A 95 -0.35 14.45 5.43
CA ASP A 95 -1.40 15.36 5.91
C ASP A 95 -2.53 14.58 6.61
N LYS A 96 -2.65 13.28 6.32
CA LYS A 96 -3.57 12.35 6.98
C LYS A 96 -2.81 11.42 7.92
N LYS A 97 -2.67 11.86 9.17
CA LYS A 97 -2.07 11.07 10.26
C LYS A 97 -2.83 11.22 11.56
N LYS A 98 -2.82 10.17 12.38
CA LYS A 98 -3.38 10.19 13.74
C LYS A 98 -2.81 9.05 14.59
N LYS A 99 -2.97 9.14 15.90
CA LYS A 99 -2.66 8.01 16.81
C LYS A 99 -3.54 6.79 16.50
N PRO A 100 -3.00 5.56 16.65
CA PRO A 100 -3.80 4.35 16.50
C PRO A 100 -4.92 4.31 17.54
N ASP A 101 -6.06 3.75 17.14
CA ASP A 101 -7.23 3.54 17.98
C ASP A 101 -7.09 2.15 18.58
N SER A 102 -7.26 2.03 19.90
CA SER A 102 -7.09 0.76 20.61
C SER A 102 -8.03 -0.34 20.09
N ARG A 103 -9.19 0.03 19.51
CA ARG A 103 -10.14 -0.92 18.89
C ARG A 103 -9.54 -1.71 17.73
N TRP A 104 -8.57 -1.14 17.01
CA TRP A 104 -7.96 -1.75 15.83
C TRP A 104 -6.47 -2.04 16.00
N THR A 105 -5.92 -1.81 17.19
CA THR A 105 -4.54 -2.18 17.52
C THR A 105 -4.42 -3.70 17.61
N LYS A 106 -3.38 -4.25 16.97
CA LYS A 106 -3.09 -5.69 16.84
C LYS A 106 -1.69 -6.00 17.35
N SER A 107 -1.27 -7.26 17.23
CA SER A 107 0.00 -7.76 17.74
C SER A 107 1.21 -7.24 16.97
N THR A 108 1.04 -6.98 15.67
CA THR A 108 2.08 -6.41 14.82
C THR A 108 1.70 -5.05 14.26
N SER A 109 2.71 -4.31 13.83
CA SER A 109 2.53 -3.02 13.15
C SER A 109 1.71 -3.20 11.86
N PHE A 110 2.04 -4.21 11.04
CA PHE A 110 1.30 -4.51 9.82
C PHE A 110 -0.16 -4.85 10.08
N GLU A 111 -0.45 -5.73 11.04
CA GLU A 111 -1.82 -6.09 11.38
C GLU A 111 -2.62 -4.88 11.88
N THR A 112 -1.99 -4.01 12.68
CA THR A 112 -2.59 -2.76 13.18
C THR A 112 -2.93 -1.83 12.02
N CYS A 113 -1.97 -1.58 11.13
CA CYS A 113 -2.16 -0.73 9.95
C CYS A 113 -3.25 -1.29 9.04
N ARG A 114 -3.26 -2.62 8.79
CA ARG A 114 -4.28 -3.31 7.99
C ARG A 114 -5.67 -3.18 8.62
N ALA A 115 -5.77 -3.32 9.95
CA ALA A 115 -7.03 -3.20 10.67
C ALA A 115 -7.57 -1.76 10.61
N HIS A 116 -6.72 -0.76 10.78
CA HIS A 116 -7.08 0.64 10.57
C HIS A 116 -7.53 0.90 9.14
N GLN A 117 -6.77 0.47 8.14
CA GLN A 117 -7.14 0.63 6.74
C GLN A 117 -8.54 0.11 6.41
N LYS A 118 -8.91 -1.05 6.97
CA LYS A 118 -10.20 -1.71 6.70
C LYS A 118 -11.37 -1.09 7.45
N ASN A 119 -11.15 -0.61 8.68
CA ASN A 119 -12.24 -0.31 9.60
C ASN A 119 -12.32 1.17 9.99
N ASP A 120 -11.27 1.96 9.74
CA ASP A 120 -11.16 3.34 10.17
C ASP A 120 -11.55 4.31 9.04
N PRO A 121 -12.69 5.01 9.14
CA PRO A 121 -13.12 5.96 8.10
C PRO A 121 -12.12 7.08 7.85
N PHE A 122 -11.23 7.36 8.81
CA PHE A 122 -10.16 8.34 8.63
C PHE A 122 -9.19 7.96 7.51
N PHE A 123 -8.95 6.66 7.32
CA PHE A 123 -8.04 6.13 6.31
C PHE A 123 -8.76 5.67 5.04
N ALA A 124 -10.09 5.58 5.05
CA ALA A 124 -10.87 5.11 3.90
C ALA A 124 -10.58 5.90 2.61
N TYR A 125 -10.80 5.22 1.48
CA TYR A 125 -10.69 5.76 0.14
C TYR A 125 -11.86 6.65 -0.25
#